data_AF-A0A9W4X149-F1
#
_entry.id   AF-A0A9W4X149-F1
#
_cell.length_a   1.000
_cell.length_b   1.000
_cell.length_c   1.000
_cell.angle_alpha   90.00
_cell.angle_beta   90.00
_cell.angle_gamma   90.00
#
_symmetry.space_group_name_H-M   'P 1'
#
loop_
_entity.id
_entity.type
_entity.pdbx_description
1 polymer ?
#
loop_
_entity_poly.entity_id
_entity_poly.type
_entity_poly.pdbx_seq_one_letter_code
_entity_poly.pdbx_strand_id
1 'polypeptide(L)'
;TQTIGLTSTPTDLSDHYLLVATLECPELVSKKSSSPIKKKYFDIDNMDQETWSNFANKTDTLLGVSPIKNLDLSNLTCKSNINFFWTQLQNIIIKAADFTIPVKQSSTHSKAIRPKILKHAYSTLKSLQKWLKITNEILKTQTFSIEWNKFFVKIPPTIQEMQISLLEHDDPLTK
;
A
#
# COMPACT_ATOMS: atom_id res chain seq x y z
N THR A 1 -20.63 36.44 -9.53
CA THR A 1 -20.43 37.73 -10.22
C THR A 1 -19.21 38.37 -9.59
N GLN A 2 -18.10 38.50 -10.31
CA GLN A 2 -16.88 39.12 -9.80
C GLN A 2 -17.05 40.65 -9.89
N THR A 3 -16.90 41.35 -8.77
CA THR A 3 -16.92 42.81 -8.75
C THR A 3 -15.48 43.28 -8.92
N ILE A 4 -15.18 43.97 -10.02
CA ILE A 4 -13.86 44.52 -10.29
C ILE A 4 -13.92 46.01 -9.91
N GLY A 5 -13.21 46.39 -8.85
CA GLY A 5 -12.97 47.79 -8.51
C GLY A 5 -11.73 48.29 -9.25
N LEU A 6 -11.90 49.33 -10.07
CA LEU A 6 -10.81 50.04 -10.73
C LEU A 6 -10.67 51.42 -10.09
N THR A 7 -9.52 51.70 -9.50
CA THR A 7 -9.19 53.03 -8.99
C THR A 7 -7.93 53.54 -9.66
N SER A 8 -7.98 54.79 -10.12
CA SER A 8 -6.84 55.49 -10.70
C SER A 8 -6.30 56.47 -9.67
N THR A 9 -5.02 56.35 -9.33
CA THR A 9 -4.34 57.33 -8.47
C THR A 9 -3.38 58.14 -9.33
N PRO A 10 -3.52 59.48 -9.39
CA PRO A 10 -2.54 60.32 -10.06
C PRO A 10 -1.21 60.24 -9.30
N THR A 11 -0.13 60.06 -10.02
CA THR A 11 1.23 60.06 -9.48
C THR A 11 1.85 61.41 -9.81
N ASP A 12 2.12 62.25 -8.80
CA ASP A 12 2.62 63.64 -8.94
C ASP A 12 3.98 63.79 -9.65
N LEU A 13 4.58 62.69 -10.12
CA LEU A 13 5.91 62.65 -10.75
C LEU A 13 5.89 62.06 -12.18
N SER A 14 4.73 61.71 -12.73
CA SER A 14 4.62 61.16 -14.09
C SER A 14 3.31 61.57 -14.75
N ASP A 15 3.37 61.82 -16.05
CA ASP A 15 2.24 62.01 -16.96
C ASP A 15 1.41 60.74 -17.19
N HIS A 16 1.81 59.61 -16.60
CA HIS A 16 1.08 58.35 -16.62
C HIS A 16 0.25 58.13 -15.34
N TYR A 17 -0.98 57.62 -15.51
CA TYR A 17 -1.86 57.23 -14.41
C TYR A 17 -1.61 55.78 -13.99
N LEU A 18 -1.45 55.53 -12.69
CA LEU A 18 -1.41 54.18 -12.15
C LEU A 18 -2.82 53.61 -12.04
N LEU A 19 -3.08 52.53 -12.77
CA LEU A 19 -4.32 51.77 -12.67
C LEU A 19 -4.13 50.63 -11.67
N VAL A 20 -4.85 50.69 -10.55
CA VAL A 20 -4.86 49.62 -9.56
C VAL A 20 -6.18 48.86 -9.70
N ALA A 21 -6.09 47.59 -10.09
CA ALA A 21 -7.22 46.67 -10.10
C ALA A 21 -7.15 45.80 -8.85
N THR A 22 -8.18 45.89 -8.00
CA THR A 22 -8.32 45.01 -6.84
C THR A 22 -9.33 43.92 -7.17
N LEU A 23 -8.88 42.67 -7.10
CA LEU A 23 -9.72 41.50 -7.37
C LEU A 23 -10.07 40.84 -6.05
N GLU A 24 -11.30 41.00 -5.58
CA GLU A 24 -11.80 40.23 -4.45
C GLU A 24 -12.05 38.79 -4.91
N CYS A 25 -11.31 37.84 -4.34
CA CYS A 25 -11.45 36.42 -4.63
C CYS A 25 -12.31 35.76 -3.54
N PRO A 26 -13.63 35.58 -3.75
CA PRO A 26 -14.54 35.03 -2.73
C PRO A 26 -14.27 33.56 -2.38
N GLU A 27 -13.40 32.85 -3.11
CA GLU A 27 -13.07 31.44 -2.86
C GLU A 27 -11.89 31.23 -1.90
N LEU A 28 -11.27 32.29 -1.40
CA LEU A 28 -10.28 32.21 -0.30
C LEU A 28 -10.94 32.24 1.09
N VAL A 29 -12.24 31.94 1.18
CA VAL A 29 -12.84 31.51 2.45
C VAL A 29 -12.12 30.24 2.86
N SER A 30 -11.28 30.38 3.88
CA SER A 30 -10.57 29.34 4.61
C SER A 30 -11.12 27.94 4.32
N LYS A 31 -10.37 27.11 3.61
CA LYS A 31 -10.59 25.67 3.67
C LYS A 31 -10.59 25.32 5.15
N LYS A 32 -11.77 25.08 5.74
CA LYS A 32 -11.90 24.48 7.06
C LYS A 32 -10.89 23.35 7.07
N SER A 33 -9.97 23.36 8.02
CA SER A 33 -8.96 22.31 8.13
C SER A 33 -9.68 20.99 7.95
N SER A 34 -9.38 20.30 6.84
CA SER A 34 -9.95 18.99 6.58
C SER A 34 -9.71 18.19 7.84
N SER A 35 -10.77 17.77 8.53
CA SER A 35 -10.66 16.90 9.68
C SER A 35 -9.66 15.79 9.34
N PRO A 36 -8.73 15.44 10.24
CA PRO A 36 -7.66 14.49 9.94
C PRO A 36 -8.29 13.25 9.31
N ILE A 37 -7.88 12.96 8.07
CA ILE A 37 -8.45 11.89 7.26
C ILE A 37 -8.27 10.61 8.06
N LYS A 38 -9.37 10.12 8.64
CA LYS A 38 -9.39 8.85 9.37
C LYS A 38 -9.17 7.76 8.33
N LYS A 39 -8.19 6.90 8.58
CA LYS A 39 -7.91 5.78 7.68
C LYS A 39 -9.04 4.77 7.84
N LYS A 40 -9.74 4.48 6.75
CA LYS A 40 -10.75 3.42 6.67
C LYS A 40 -10.03 2.08 6.46
N TYR A 41 -10.36 1.09 7.26
CA TYR A 41 -9.92 -0.29 7.07
C TYR A 41 -11.15 -1.18 6.91
N PHE A 42 -11.14 -1.98 5.85
CA PHE A 42 -12.13 -3.01 5.62
C PHE A 42 -11.86 -4.19 6.55
N ASP A 43 -12.85 -4.57 7.34
CA ASP A 43 -12.76 -5.62 8.35
C ASP A 43 -13.27 -6.95 7.78
N ILE A 44 -12.45 -7.54 6.91
CA ILE A 44 -12.81 -8.75 6.14
C ILE A 44 -13.05 -9.95 7.08
N ASP A 45 -12.32 -10.01 8.19
CA ASP A 45 -12.41 -11.10 9.17
C ASP A 45 -13.78 -11.17 9.87
N ASN A 46 -14.57 -10.09 9.82
CA ASN A 46 -15.90 -9.98 10.41
C ASN A 46 -17.04 -10.07 9.37
N MET A 47 -16.74 -10.46 8.13
CA MET A 47 -17.78 -10.71 7.14
C MET A 47 -18.40 -12.10 7.32
N ASP A 48 -19.70 -12.13 7.56
CA ASP A 48 -20.52 -13.35 7.51
C ASP A 48 -20.87 -13.75 6.07
N GLN A 49 -21.47 -14.94 5.91
CA GLN A 49 -21.82 -15.46 4.59
C GLN A 49 -22.82 -14.55 3.84
N GLU A 50 -23.70 -13.87 4.57
CA GLU A 50 -24.69 -12.95 4.01
C GLU A 50 -24.02 -11.68 3.45
N THR A 51 -23.12 -11.06 4.20
CA THR A 51 -22.34 -9.90 3.75
C THR A 51 -21.44 -10.24 2.57
N TRP A 52 -20.86 -11.44 2.52
CA TRP A 52 -20.14 -11.94 1.34
C TRP A 52 -21.04 -12.08 0.12
N SER A 53 -22.24 -12.62 0.28
CA SER A 53 -23.22 -12.72 -0.81
C SER A 53 -23.66 -11.33 -1.28
N ASN A 54 -23.84 -10.38 -0.36
CA ASN A 54 -24.19 -9.00 -0.69
C ASN A 54 -23.06 -8.27 -1.44
N PHE A 55 -21.80 -8.47 -1.02
CA PHE A 55 -20.64 -7.96 -1.74
C PHE A 55 -20.56 -8.52 -3.16
N ALA A 56 -20.76 -9.83 -3.34
CA ALA A 56 -20.77 -10.48 -4.65
C ALA A 56 -21.89 -9.90 -5.54
N ASN A 57 -23.13 -9.87 -5.04
CA ASN A 57 -24.28 -9.32 -5.77
C ASN A 57 -24.06 -7.86 -6.16
N LYS A 58 -23.48 -7.06 -5.27
CA LYS A 58 -23.18 -5.64 -5.55
C LYS A 58 -22.08 -5.49 -6.59
N THR A 59 -21.05 -6.33 -6.52
CA THR A 59 -19.96 -6.37 -7.50
C THR A 59 -20.49 -6.73 -8.87
N ASP A 60 -21.30 -7.77 -8.99
CA ASP A 60 -21.91 -8.22 -10.25
C ASP A 60 -22.83 -7.15 -10.85
N THR A 61 -23.62 -6.49 -10.00
CA THR A 61 -24.45 -5.37 -10.42
C THR A 61 -23.60 -4.26 -11.03
N LEU A 62 -22.55 -3.81 -10.32
CA LEU A 62 -21.66 -2.75 -10.77
C LEU A 62 -20.88 -3.13 -12.03
N LEU A 63 -20.47 -4.40 -12.14
CA LEU A 63 -19.79 -4.93 -13.31
C LEU A 63 -20.71 -4.95 -14.54
N GLY A 64 -21.98 -5.29 -14.34
CA GLY A 64 -23.02 -5.30 -15.36
C GLY A 64 -23.35 -3.94 -15.97
N VAL A 65 -23.14 -2.84 -15.24
CA VAL A 65 -23.31 -1.45 -15.74
C VAL A 65 -22.01 -0.82 -16.22
N SER A 66 -20.88 -1.50 -16.03
CA SER A 66 -19.56 -0.94 -16.32
C SER A 66 -19.13 -1.18 -17.78
N PRO A 67 -18.20 -0.36 -18.30
CA PRO A 67 -17.58 -0.60 -19.60
C PRO A 67 -16.84 -1.95 -19.70
N ILE A 68 -16.51 -2.57 -18.55
CA ILE A 68 -15.82 -3.87 -18.49
C ILE A 68 -16.70 -5.00 -19.05
N LYS A 69 -18.04 -4.88 -18.97
CA LYS A 69 -18.94 -5.90 -19.51
C LYS A 69 -18.72 -6.14 -21.01
N ASN A 70 -18.33 -5.10 -21.73
CA ASN A 70 -18.07 -5.15 -23.17
C ASN A 70 -16.56 -5.19 -23.47
N LEU A 71 -15.75 -5.68 -22.51
CA LEU A 71 -14.31 -5.82 -22.70
C LEU A 71 -14.04 -6.84 -23.80
N ASP A 72 -13.50 -6.36 -24.91
CA ASP A 72 -12.93 -7.20 -25.96
C ASP A 72 -11.43 -7.36 -25.70
N LEU A 73 -10.97 -8.61 -25.66
CA LEU A 73 -9.56 -8.98 -25.52
C LEU A 73 -8.71 -8.42 -26.67
N SER A 74 -9.30 -8.20 -27.84
CA SER A 74 -8.63 -7.57 -28.99
C SER A 74 -8.19 -6.12 -28.72
N ASN A 75 -8.87 -5.42 -27.79
CA ASN A 75 -8.61 -4.02 -27.42
C ASN A 75 -7.55 -3.85 -26.32
N LEU A 76 -6.98 -4.95 -25.79
CA LEU A 76 -5.94 -4.94 -24.74
C LEU A 76 -4.51 -4.85 -25.28
N THR A 77 -4.33 -4.44 -26.54
CA THR A 77 -3.02 -4.30 -27.18
C THR A 77 -2.23 -3.07 -26.71
N CYS A 78 -2.91 -2.07 -26.13
CA CYS A 78 -2.29 -0.84 -25.65
C CYS A 78 -2.24 -0.76 -24.12
N LYS A 79 -1.09 -0.35 -23.58
CA LYS A 79 -0.88 -0.10 -22.15
C LYS A 79 -1.91 0.87 -21.54
N SER A 80 -2.33 1.89 -22.30
CA SER A 80 -3.37 2.83 -21.83
C SER A 80 -4.70 2.14 -21.57
N ASN A 81 -5.09 1.22 -22.44
CA ASN A 81 -6.35 0.48 -22.33
C ASN A 81 -6.32 -0.49 -21.15
N ILE A 82 -5.20 -1.20 -20.98
CA ILE A 82 -4.98 -2.08 -19.82
C ILE A 82 -5.12 -1.28 -18.52
N ASN A 83 -4.44 -0.14 -18.42
CA ASN A 83 -4.50 0.72 -17.23
C ASN A 83 -5.92 1.27 -16.99
N PHE A 84 -6.64 1.63 -18.05
CA PHE A 84 -8.01 2.09 -17.96
C PHE A 84 -8.93 1.00 -17.37
N PHE A 85 -8.92 -0.21 -17.96
CA PHE A 85 -9.76 -1.30 -17.49
C PHE A 85 -9.36 -1.77 -16.08
N TRP A 86 -8.06 -1.79 -15.77
CA TRP A 86 -7.58 -2.09 -14.42
C TRP A 86 -8.10 -1.07 -13.39
N THR A 87 -8.06 0.22 -13.75
CA THR A 87 -8.60 1.29 -12.89
C THR A 87 -10.11 1.14 -12.70
N GLN A 88 -10.84 0.77 -13.76
CA GLN A 88 -12.28 0.53 -13.66
C GLN A 88 -12.60 -0.66 -12.74
N LEU A 89 -11.86 -1.76 -12.89
CA LEU A 89 -12.04 -2.94 -12.05
C LEU A 89 -11.77 -2.61 -10.58
N GLN A 90 -10.65 -1.92 -10.32
CA GLN A 90 -10.29 -1.47 -8.97
C GLN A 90 -11.38 -0.57 -8.38
N ASN A 91 -11.93 0.37 -9.16
CA ASN A 91 -12.99 1.25 -8.70
C ASN A 91 -14.29 0.50 -8.39
N ILE A 92 -14.65 -0.52 -9.18
CA ILE A 92 -15.83 -1.35 -8.92
C ILE A 92 -15.67 -2.12 -7.61
N ILE A 93 -14.51 -2.75 -7.40
CA ILE A 93 -14.22 -3.52 -6.18
C ILE A 93 -14.23 -2.60 -4.96
N ILE A 94 -13.59 -1.43 -5.03
CA ILE A 94 -13.56 -0.46 -3.93
C ILE A 94 -14.98 0.04 -3.62
N LYS A 95 -15.77 0.38 -4.66
CA LYS A 95 -17.15 0.82 -4.46
C LYS A 95 -18.00 -0.28 -3.84
N ALA A 96 -17.94 -1.50 -4.34
CA ALA A 96 -18.67 -2.63 -3.76
C ALA A 96 -18.28 -2.84 -2.29
N ALA A 97 -16.98 -2.76 -1.99
CA ALA A 97 -16.44 -2.89 -0.63
C ALA A 97 -16.95 -1.78 0.30
N ASP A 98 -16.95 -0.52 -0.14
CA ASP A 98 -17.45 0.63 0.64
C ASP A 98 -18.92 0.48 1.05
N PHE A 99 -19.74 -0.22 0.25
CA PHE A 99 -21.17 -0.42 0.53
C PHE A 99 -21.49 -1.62 1.40
N THR A 100 -20.62 -2.63 1.42
CA THR A 100 -21.00 -3.97 1.95
C THR A 100 -20.05 -4.49 3.02
N ILE A 101 -18.79 -4.04 3.04
CA ILE A 101 -17.81 -4.52 4.00
C ILE A 101 -17.81 -3.60 5.23
N PRO A 102 -17.91 -4.14 6.46
CA PRO A 102 -17.79 -3.36 7.68
C PRO A 102 -16.47 -2.58 7.72
N VAL A 103 -16.54 -1.30 8.09
CA VAL A 103 -15.37 -0.41 8.12
C VAL A 103 -14.98 -0.05 9.55
N LYS A 104 -13.73 -0.34 9.91
CA LYS A 104 -13.09 0.21 11.12
C LYS A 104 -12.38 1.51 10.76
N GLN A 105 -12.71 2.58 11.49
CA GLN A 105 -11.99 3.84 11.39
C GLN A 105 -10.82 3.85 12.36
N SER A 106 -9.63 4.21 11.91
CA SER A 106 -8.49 4.41 12.81
C SER A 106 -7.97 5.85 12.79
N SER A 107 -7.33 6.25 13.89
CA SER A 107 -6.63 7.52 13.99
C SER A 107 -5.55 7.64 12.92
N THR A 108 -5.34 8.85 12.40
CA THR A 108 -4.33 9.15 11.37
C THR A 108 -2.91 8.73 11.78
N HIS A 109 -2.60 8.80 13.08
CA HIS A 109 -1.32 8.38 13.68
C HIS A 109 -1.21 6.88 13.97
N SER A 110 -2.27 6.10 13.73
CA SER A 110 -2.17 4.64 13.87
C SER A 110 -1.23 4.07 12.80
N LYS A 111 -0.37 3.14 13.23
CA LYS A 111 0.49 2.38 12.34
C LYS A 111 -0.39 1.63 11.35
N ALA A 112 -0.01 1.66 10.07
CA ALA A 112 -0.73 0.92 9.04
C ALA A 112 -0.84 -0.56 9.45
N ILE A 113 -2.07 -1.06 9.52
CA ILE A 113 -2.34 -2.46 9.83
C ILE A 113 -1.88 -3.25 8.61
N ARG A 114 -0.69 -3.85 8.70
CA ARG A 114 -0.23 -4.83 7.70
C ARG A 114 -0.94 -6.15 7.98
N PRO A 115 -1.50 -6.82 6.97
CA PRO A 115 -2.04 -8.16 7.13
C PRO A 115 -1.03 -9.06 7.84
N LYS A 116 -1.49 -9.84 8.84
CA LYS A 116 -0.62 -10.68 9.69
C LYS A 116 0.29 -11.59 8.86
N ILE A 117 -0.25 -12.12 7.76
CA ILE A 117 0.45 -12.97 6.79
C ILE A 117 1.63 -12.22 6.14
N LEU A 118 1.40 -11.02 5.63
CA LEU A 118 2.47 -10.21 5.00
C LEU A 118 3.53 -9.77 6.02
N LYS A 119 3.12 -9.46 7.25
CA LYS A 119 4.06 -9.15 8.33
C LYS A 119 4.94 -10.35 8.65
N HIS A 120 4.37 -11.54 8.72
CA HIS A 120 5.10 -12.79 8.95
C HIS A 120 6.05 -13.08 7.79
N ALA A 121 5.55 -13.10 6.55
CA ALA A 121 6.35 -13.35 5.35
C ALA A 121 7.55 -12.39 5.24
N TYR A 122 7.33 -11.09 5.48
CA TYR A 122 8.41 -10.11 5.48
C TYR A 122 9.43 -10.34 6.59
N SER A 123 8.96 -10.72 7.79
CA SER A 123 9.85 -11.07 8.91
C SER A 123 10.70 -12.30 8.57
N THR A 124 10.10 -13.34 8.00
CA THR A 124 10.79 -14.56 7.55
C THR A 124 11.83 -14.23 6.49
N LEU A 125 11.47 -13.43 5.48
CA LEU A 125 12.38 -13.04 4.40
C LEU A 125 13.59 -12.27 4.95
N LYS A 126 13.36 -11.34 5.89
CA LYS A 126 14.44 -10.59 6.55
C LYS A 126 15.36 -11.51 7.37
N SER A 127 14.79 -12.50 8.05
CA SER A 127 15.57 -13.51 8.78
C SER A 127 16.41 -14.37 7.84
N LEU A 128 15.85 -14.82 6.72
CA LEU A 128 16.57 -15.59 5.69
C LEU A 128 17.71 -14.78 5.05
N GLN A 129 17.47 -13.51 4.73
CA GLN A 129 18.53 -12.62 4.22
C GLN A 129 19.66 -12.44 5.23
N LYS A 130 19.32 -12.32 6.52
CA LYS A 130 20.33 -12.24 7.59
C LYS A 130 21.12 -13.54 7.70
N TRP A 131 20.44 -14.69 7.64
CA TRP A 131 21.07 -16.01 7.66
C TRP A 131 22.02 -16.20 6.48
N LEU A 132 21.58 -15.86 5.27
CA LEU A 132 22.42 -15.90 4.06
C LEU A 132 23.68 -15.05 4.22
N LYS A 133 23.53 -13.82 4.75
CA LYS A 133 24.67 -12.93 5.00
C LYS A 133 25.66 -13.55 5.98
N ILE A 134 25.19 -14.05 7.14
CA ILE A 134 26.09 -14.62 8.14
C ILE A 134 26.76 -15.89 7.61
N THR A 135 26.02 -16.74 6.91
CA THR A 135 26.56 -17.99 6.33
C THR A 135 27.62 -17.68 5.28
N ASN A 136 27.39 -16.70 4.40
CA ASN A 136 28.39 -16.28 3.42
C ASN A 136 29.64 -15.68 4.06
N GLU A 137 29.50 -14.93 5.16
CA GLU A 137 30.66 -14.44 5.90
C GLU A 137 31.44 -15.59 6.54
N ILE A 138 30.78 -16.56 7.17
CA ILE A 138 31.45 -17.76 7.73
C ILE A 138 32.16 -18.56 6.63
N LEU A 139 31.53 -18.76 5.48
CA LEU A 139 32.14 -19.46 4.35
C LEU A 139 33.39 -18.75 3.83
N LYS A 140 33.43 -17.41 3.90
CA LYS A 140 34.60 -16.61 3.49
C LYS A 140 35.69 -16.57 4.56
N THR A 141 35.33 -16.39 5.83
CA THR A 141 36.29 -16.20 6.93
C THR A 141 36.68 -17.50 7.61
N GLN A 142 36.03 -18.62 7.25
CA GLN A 142 36.17 -19.95 7.85
C GLN A 142 36.10 -19.96 9.39
N THR A 143 35.40 -18.98 9.96
CA THR A 143 35.34 -18.75 11.40
C THR A 143 33.92 -18.38 11.80
N PHE A 144 33.45 -18.96 12.90
CA PHE A 144 32.12 -18.67 13.43
C PHE A 144 32.13 -17.32 14.16
N SER A 145 31.38 -16.36 13.64
CA SER A 145 31.23 -15.07 14.29
C SER A 145 30.30 -15.17 15.51
N ILE A 146 30.47 -14.26 16.48
CA ILE A 146 29.60 -14.17 17.67
C ILE A 146 28.12 -13.97 17.27
N GLU A 147 27.86 -13.39 16.08
CA GLU A 147 26.51 -13.21 15.54
C GLU A 147 25.85 -14.53 15.11
N TRP A 148 26.65 -15.51 14.68
CA TRP A 148 26.17 -16.86 14.36
C TRP A 148 25.62 -17.56 15.60
N ASN A 149 26.37 -17.53 16.71
CA ASN A 149 25.93 -18.16 17.96
C ASN A 149 24.63 -17.52 18.49
N LYS A 150 24.49 -16.19 18.39
CA LYS A 150 23.25 -15.49 18.76
C LYS A 150 22.06 -15.81 17.85
N PHE A 151 22.32 -16.16 16.59
CA PHE A 151 21.29 -16.55 15.64
C PHE A 151 20.87 -18.01 15.85
N PHE A 152 21.83 -18.92 16.05
CA PHE A 152 21.62 -20.36 16.22
C PHE A 152 20.76 -20.69 17.45
N VAL A 153 20.97 -19.99 18.57
CA VAL A 153 20.18 -20.14 19.80
C VAL A 153 18.69 -19.76 19.61
N LYS A 154 18.36 -19.00 18.56
CA LYS A 154 16.97 -18.60 18.23
C LYS A 154 16.30 -19.50 17.21
N ILE A 155 17.02 -20.46 16.63
CA ILE A 155 16.45 -21.44 15.70
C ILE A 155 15.70 -22.49 16.53
N PRO A 156 14.44 -22.82 16.20
CA PRO A 156 13.71 -23.89 16.88
C PRO A 156 14.47 -25.23 16.81
N PRO A 157 14.45 -26.04 17.88
CA PRO A 157 15.24 -27.29 17.97
C PRO A 157 14.93 -28.29 16.85
N THR A 158 13.73 -28.26 16.27
CA THR A 158 13.32 -29.08 15.12
C THR A 158 14.16 -28.88 13.85
N ILE A 159 14.84 -27.73 13.70
CA ILE A 159 15.76 -27.48 12.57
C ILE A 159 17.21 -27.87 12.93
N GLN A 160 17.54 -27.90 14.23
CA GLN A 160 18.87 -28.29 14.72
C GLN A 160 19.11 -29.80 14.56
N GLU A 161 18.07 -30.63 14.75
CA GLU A 161 18.14 -32.08 14.59
C GLU A 161 18.45 -32.53 13.14
N MET A 162 18.01 -31.75 12.14
CA MET A 162 18.34 -32.00 10.73
C MET A 162 19.83 -31.83 10.41
N GLN A 163 20.57 -31.01 11.16
CA GLN A 163 22.01 -30.83 10.95
C GLN A 163 22.87 -31.94 11.57
N ILE A 164 22.43 -32.55 12.67
CA ILE A 164 23.16 -33.66 13.30
C ILE A 164 23.16 -34.90 12.39
N SER A 165 22.09 -35.09 11.62
CA SER A 165 21.94 -36.20 10.67
C SER A 165 22.90 -36.14 9.47
N LEU A 166 23.45 -34.97 9.15
CA LEU A 166 24.38 -34.76 8.02
C LEU A 166 25.85 -34.96 8.41
N LEU A 167 26.18 -35.04 9.70
CA LEU A 167 27.55 -35.20 10.20
C LEU A 167 27.94 -36.66 10.50
N GLU A 168 26.97 -37.59 10.54
CA GLU A 168 27.21 -39.00 10.87
C GLU A 168 27.52 -39.88 9.64
N HIS A 169 27.60 -39.32 8.43
CA HIS A 169 27.69 -40.13 7.20
C HIS A 169 29.02 -40.09 6.43
N ASP A 170 30.10 -39.59 7.03
CA ASP A 170 31.46 -39.68 6.49
C ASP A 170 32.36 -40.58 7.36
N ASP A 171 32.18 -41.90 7.23
CA ASP A 171 33.27 -42.87 7.01
C ASP A 171 32.71 -44.30 6.97
N PRO A 172 32.87 -45.01 5.84
CA PRO A 172 33.71 -46.20 5.95
C PRO A 172 34.48 -46.44 4.66
N LEU A 173 35.77 -46.09 4.60
CA LEU A 173 36.75 -46.78 3.74
C LEU A 173 38.18 -46.39 4.14
N THR A 174 38.62 -46.86 5.31
CA THR A 174 40.05 -47.15 5.56
C THR A 174 40.20 -48.54 6.18
N LYS A 175 40.38 -49.53 5.31
CA LYS A 175 41.10 -50.78 5.59
C LYS A 175 42.04 -51.04 4.43
#